data_AF-A0A0S8CT07-F1
#
_entry.id   AF-A0A0S8CT07-F1
#
_cell.length_a   1.000
_cell.length_b   1.000
_cell.length_c   1.000
_cell.angle_alpha   90.00
_cell.angle_beta   90.00
_cell.angle_gamma   90.00
#
_symmetry.space_group_name_H-M   'P 1'
#
loop_
_entity.id
_entity.type
_entity.pdbx_description
1 polymer ?
#
loop_
_entity_poly.entity_id
_entity_poly.type
_entity_poly.pdbx_seq_one_letter_code
_entity_poly.pdbx_strand_id
1 'polypeptide(L)'
;MKFRCPVCNTAYTIPEEKFSERVVKAVCRQCSAEMIIDPLSQTVEAASETESPISGRTAKVESSPGRSGEVSPEQQTPTKQPPEATTPQKPNTVMGMSPAYPKHRDALIIGVVALFLVIVLAVGYLLLGRTQTVFREFTQNPINYLTRFINGYETYKVCESYLRRNQKLFRSLGRDLRFTVVKEEIRVLKGEKTARLLVKAKGRSGTQNVLFQLKKRQGRWRIFYVGIELPDGTYKTMYPEQRS
;
A
#
# COMPACT_ATOMS: atom_id res chain seq x y z
N MET A 1 -28.79 9.31 15.68
CA MET A 1 -28.01 8.26 16.39
C MET A 1 -27.32 8.83 17.63
N LYS A 2 -27.09 8.01 18.68
CA LYS A 2 -26.41 8.41 19.93
C LYS A 2 -24.98 7.89 19.96
N PHE A 3 -24.04 8.75 20.34
CA PHE A 3 -22.62 8.43 20.47
C PHE A 3 -22.12 8.87 21.85
N ARG A 4 -20.98 8.33 22.31
CA ARG A 4 -20.38 8.71 23.59
C ARG A 4 -18.99 9.28 23.38
N CYS A 5 -18.67 10.34 24.10
CA CYS A 5 -17.35 10.94 24.06
C CYS A 5 -16.31 9.93 24.61
N PRO A 6 -15.20 9.66 23.92
CA PRO A 6 -14.18 8.73 24.40
C PRO A 6 -13.42 9.25 25.61
N VAL A 7 -13.47 10.57 25.89
CA VAL A 7 -12.76 11.20 27.01
C VAL A 7 -13.63 11.26 28.27
N CYS A 8 -14.84 11.83 28.19
CA CYS A 8 -15.71 12.03 29.37
C CYS A 8 -16.95 11.13 29.42
N ASN A 9 -17.13 10.24 28.44
CA ASN A 9 -18.25 9.29 28.32
C ASN A 9 -19.66 9.92 28.21
N THR A 10 -19.76 11.25 28.06
CA THR A 10 -21.02 11.96 27.85
C THR A 10 -21.68 11.54 26.54
N ALA A 11 -22.97 11.23 26.60
CA ALA A 11 -23.76 10.87 25.43
C ALA A 11 -24.17 12.12 24.64
N TYR A 12 -24.07 12.06 23.31
CA TYR A 12 -24.49 13.12 22.41
C TYR A 12 -25.25 12.56 21.20
N THR A 13 -26.15 13.37 20.66
CA THR A 13 -26.97 13.04 19.50
C THR A 13 -26.56 13.94 18.34
N ILE A 14 -26.22 13.34 17.20
CA ILE A 14 -25.93 14.09 15.97
C ILE A 14 -27.21 14.11 15.12
N PRO A 15 -27.64 15.29 14.63
CA PRO A 15 -28.78 15.39 13.72
C PRO A 15 -28.48 14.68 12.40
N GLU A 16 -29.49 14.04 11.82
CA GLU A 16 -29.28 13.13 10.67
C GLU A 16 -28.78 13.83 9.41
N GLU A 17 -29.08 15.12 9.28
CA GLU A 17 -28.65 15.99 8.19
C GLU A 17 -27.12 16.07 8.03
N LYS A 18 -26.36 15.84 9.10
CA LYS A 18 -24.89 15.89 9.07
C LYS A 18 -24.21 14.57 8.69
N PHE A 19 -24.97 13.50 8.44
CA PHE A 19 -24.41 12.19 8.04
C PHE A 19 -24.16 12.04 6.53
N SER A 20 -24.39 13.09 5.74
CA SER A 20 -24.05 13.10 4.30
C SER A 20 -22.53 13.11 4.07
N GLU A 21 -21.74 13.55 5.05
CA GLU A 21 -20.28 13.56 4.99
C GLU A 21 -19.68 12.26 5.56
N ARG A 22 -18.64 11.74 4.88
CA ARG A 22 -17.99 10.47 5.25
C ARG A 22 -17.33 10.49 6.63
N VAL A 23 -16.97 11.66 7.14
CA VAL A 23 -16.29 11.85 8.43
C VAL A 23 -16.75 13.16 9.03
N VAL A 24 -17.38 13.11 10.21
CA VAL A 24 -17.87 14.31 10.90
C VAL A 24 -16.89 14.66 12.02
N LYS A 25 -16.33 15.86 11.98
CA LYS A 25 -15.57 16.42 13.11
C LYS A 25 -16.54 17.12 14.06
N ALA A 26 -16.50 16.75 15.34
CA ALA A 26 -17.34 17.33 16.38
C ALA A 26 -16.54 17.62 17.64
N VAL A 27 -16.93 18.65 18.40
CA VAL A 27 -16.30 18.98 19.68
C VAL A 27 -17.25 18.60 20.80
N CYS A 28 -16.74 17.89 21.83
CA CYS A 28 -17.55 17.54 22.99
C CYS A 28 -17.90 18.79 23.80
N ARG A 29 -19.18 19.04 24.06
CA ARG A 29 -19.62 20.21 24.83
C ARG A 29 -19.21 20.19 26.31
N GLN A 30 -18.88 19.02 26.86
CA GLN A 30 -18.58 18.87 28.29
C GLN A 30 -17.07 18.92 28.60
N CYS A 31 -16.22 18.34 27.74
CA CYS A 31 -14.77 18.30 27.96
C CYS A 31 -13.96 19.00 26.86
N SER A 32 -14.62 19.60 25.87
CA SER A 32 -13.98 20.29 24.73
C SER A 32 -13.08 19.42 23.85
N ALA A 33 -13.08 18.10 24.04
CA ALA A 33 -12.30 17.20 23.21
C ALA A 33 -12.82 17.17 21.76
N GLU A 34 -11.92 17.29 20.80
CA GLU A 34 -12.21 17.05 19.40
C GLU A 34 -12.39 15.55 19.14
N MET A 35 -13.46 15.22 18.42
CA MET A 35 -13.86 13.85 18.10
C MET A 35 -14.06 13.72 16.59
N ILE A 36 -13.56 12.62 16.06
CA ILE A 36 -13.78 12.20 14.67
C ILE A 36 -14.79 11.06 14.69
N ILE A 37 -15.89 11.25 13.97
CA ILE A 37 -17.01 10.33 13.98
C ILE A 37 -17.17 9.78 12.57
N ASP A 38 -17.02 8.47 12.44
CA ASP A 38 -17.32 7.75 11.20
C ASP A 38 -18.71 7.09 11.34
N PRO A 39 -19.75 7.68 10.72
CA PRO A 39 -21.11 7.19 10.87
C PRO A 39 -21.35 5.82 10.22
N LEU A 40 -20.51 5.40 9.27
CA LEU A 40 -20.62 4.11 8.59
C LEU A 40 -20.08 2.96 9.44
N SER A 41 -19.04 3.22 10.24
CA SER A 41 -18.43 2.24 11.12
C SER A 41 -18.92 2.31 12.58
N GLN A 42 -19.73 3.33 12.92
CA GLN A 42 -20.20 3.61 14.28
C GLN A 42 -19.07 3.78 15.31
N THR A 43 -17.87 4.15 14.85
CA THR A 43 -16.72 4.38 15.72
C THR A 43 -16.53 5.88 16.00
N VAL A 44 -16.23 6.20 17.26
CA VAL A 44 -15.87 7.55 17.71
C VAL A 44 -14.43 7.50 18.20
N GLU A 45 -13.59 8.35 17.65
CA GLU A 45 -12.18 8.44 18.01
C GLU A 45 -11.86 9.85 18.49
N ALA A 46 -11.04 9.96 19.53
CA ALA A 46 -10.48 11.25 19.90
C ALA A 46 -9.55 11.70 18.76
N ALA A 47 -9.70 12.95 18.31
CA ALA A 47 -8.74 13.56 17.39
C ALA A 47 -7.42 13.71 18.15
N SER A 48 -6.61 12.65 18.13
CA SER A 48 -5.28 12.69 18.74
C SER A 48 -4.47 13.69 17.92
N GLU A 49 -3.85 14.64 18.61
CA GLU A 49 -3.00 15.69 18.05
C GLU A 49 -2.08 15.08 17.00
N THR A 50 -2.47 15.20 15.74
CA THR A 50 -1.62 14.85 14.62
C THR A 50 -0.62 15.98 14.55
N GLU A 51 0.63 15.65 14.88
CA GLU A 51 1.81 16.51 14.77
C GLU A 51 1.67 17.53 13.63
N SER A 52 1.59 18.80 14.03
CA SER A 52 1.70 19.92 13.10
C SER A 52 2.98 19.79 12.27
N PRO A 53 2.94 19.91 10.93
CA PRO A 53 4.15 20.12 10.17
C PRO A 53 4.69 21.51 10.54
N ILE A 54 5.86 21.55 11.17
CA ILE A 54 6.55 22.79 11.52
C ILE A 54 6.83 23.57 10.22
N SER A 55 6.08 24.66 10.09
CA SER A 55 6.25 25.73 9.13
C SER A 55 7.57 26.45 9.41
N GLY A 56 8.53 26.30 8.51
CA GLY A 56 9.76 27.11 8.51
C GLY A 56 9.51 28.47 7.87
N ARG A 57 9.28 29.50 8.70
CA ARG A 57 9.59 30.92 8.41
C ARG A 57 9.16 31.82 9.57
N THR A 58 10.12 32.44 10.26
CA THR A 58 10.21 33.90 10.44
C THR A 58 11.53 34.29 11.13
N ALA A 59 12.06 35.43 10.70
CA ALA A 59 13.31 36.07 11.08
C ALA A 59 13.25 36.78 12.44
N LYS A 60 14.42 36.92 13.11
CA LYS A 60 14.76 38.03 14.02
C LYS A 60 16.29 38.03 14.29
N VAL A 61 17.06 38.93 13.67
CA VAL A 61 17.67 40.16 14.23
C VAL A 61 18.69 39.91 15.36
N GLU A 62 19.96 39.95 14.96
CA GLU A 62 21.03 40.86 15.42
C GLU A 62 21.21 41.15 16.92
N SER A 63 22.36 40.75 17.48
CA SER A 63 23.28 41.66 18.23
C SER A 63 24.55 40.91 18.69
N SER A 64 25.71 41.32 18.16
CA SER A 64 27.03 41.18 18.81
C SER A 64 27.15 42.23 19.95
N PRO A 65 28.09 42.08 20.91
CA PRO A 65 29.43 42.67 20.71
C PRO A 65 30.61 41.98 21.42
N GLY A 66 31.79 42.08 20.79
CA GLY A 66 33.12 42.28 21.41
C GLY A 66 33.78 41.13 22.21
N ARG A 67 35.10 41.05 22.39
CA ARG A 67 36.25 41.86 21.95
C ARG A 67 37.54 41.19 22.46
N SER A 68 38.55 41.09 21.59
CA SER A 68 40.01 41.18 21.79
C SER A 68 40.85 40.20 22.64
N GLY A 69 42.00 39.86 22.05
CA GLY A 69 43.24 39.33 22.65
C GLY A 69 43.98 38.46 21.62
N GLU A 70 44.76 38.99 20.65
CA GLU A 70 46.21 39.33 20.74
C GLU A 70 47.06 38.15 21.30
N VAL A 71 48.20 37.67 20.79
CA VAL A 71 49.27 37.97 19.78
C VAL A 71 50.08 36.65 19.70
N SER A 72 50.33 36.01 18.53
CA SER A 72 51.56 35.99 17.68
C SER A 72 52.89 35.55 18.39
N PRO A 73 54.00 35.21 17.69
CA PRO A 73 54.28 34.11 16.73
C PRO A 73 55.67 33.41 16.98
N GLU A 74 55.93 32.23 16.40
CA GLU A 74 57.29 31.74 16.07
C GLU A 74 57.14 30.54 15.10
N GLN A 75 57.39 30.63 13.78
CA GLN A 75 58.64 30.87 13.05
C GLN A 75 59.59 29.65 13.04
N GLN A 76 59.52 28.87 11.95
CA GLN A 76 60.71 28.36 11.22
C GLN A 76 60.30 27.70 9.89
N THR A 77 60.53 28.45 8.81
CA THR A 77 60.79 28.03 7.42
C THR A 77 62.16 27.30 7.33
N PRO A 78 62.71 26.96 6.14
CA PRO A 78 62.21 26.15 5.01
C PRO A 78 63.22 25.04 4.64
N THR A 79 62.86 24.03 3.84
CA THR A 79 63.87 23.35 3.02
C THR A 79 63.36 23.16 1.59
N LYS A 80 64.25 23.56 0.69
CA LYS A 80 64.10 23.89 -0.71
C LYS A 80 64.73 22.75 -1.50
N GLN A 81 63.99 22.08 -2.38
CA GLN A 81 64.58 21.46 -3.60
C GLN A 81 63.50 20.96 -4.58
N PRO A 82 63.49 21.45 -5.83
CA PRO A 82 62.94 20.78 -7.02
C PRO A 82 64.10 20.27 -7.91
N PRO A 83 63.85 19.63 -9.08
CA PRO A 83 62.87 18.60 -9.43
C PRO A 83 63.57 17.34 -10.01
N GLU A 84 62.99 16.14 -9.87
CA GLU A 84 63.44 14.99 -10.67
C GLU A 84 62.27 14.34 -11.41
N ALA A 85 62.36 14.41 -12.72
CA ALA A 85 61.44 13.82 -13.67
C ALA A 85 61.38 12.30 -13.49
N THR A 86 60.26 11.79 -13.02
CA THR A 86 59.93 10.37 -13.14
C THR A 86 58.57 10.24 -13.83
N THR A 87 58.67 10.05 -15.14
CA THR A 87 57.89 9.14 -15.98
C THR A 87 56.42 8.87 -15.60
N PRO A 88 55.44 9.18 -16.47
CA PRO A 88 54.08 8.69 -16.28
C PRO A 88 54.06 7.17 -16.49
N GLN A 89 54.05 6.39 -15.40
CA GLN A 89 53.72 4.98 -15.46
C GLN A 89 52.25 4.85 -15.88
N LYS A 90 52.08 4.55 -17.16
CA LYS A 90 50.86 4.04 -17.78
C LYS A 90 50.28 2.93 -16.90
N PRO A 91 48.99 2.96 -16.52
CA PRO A 91 48.41 1.85 -15.77
C PRO A 91 48.51 0.58 -16.64
N ASN A 92 49.17 -0.44 -16.11
CA ASN A 92 49.19 -1.78 -16.69
C ASN A 92 47.78 -2.36 -16.59
N THR A 93 46.97 -2.09 -17.61
CA THR A 93 45.63 -2.63 -17.77
C THR A 93 45.75 -4.12 -18.06
N VAL A 94 45.53 -4.96 -17.04
CA VAL A 94 45.43 -6.43 -17.11
C VAL A 94 44.14 -6.86 -17.84
N MET A 95 43.77 -6.18 -18.92
CA MET A 95 42.62 -6.53 -19.77
C MET A 95 43.04 -7.29 -21.04
N GLY A 96 44.34 -7.56 -21.23
CA GLY A 96 44.88 -8.20 -22.43
C GLY A 96 44.87 -9.74 -22.47
N MET A 97 44.39 -10.43 -21.43
CA MET A 97 44.40 -11.91 -21.39
C MET A 97 43.04 -12.56 -21.69
N SER A 98 41.99 -11.80 -22.03
CA SER A 98 40.75 -12.42 -22.49
C SER A 98 40.85 -12.75 -23.99
N PRO A 99 40.47 -13.97 -24.41
CA PRO A 99 40.40 -14.30 -25.83
C PRO A 99 39.48 -13.31 -26.52
N ALA A 100 39.89 -12.79 -27.68
CA ALA A 100 39.15 -11.80 -28.45
C ALA A 100 37.70 -12.25 -28.61
N TYR A 101 36.78 -11.53 -27.95
CA TYR A 101 35.39 -11.94 -27.90
C TYR A 101 34.82 -11.95 -29.32
N PRO A 102 34.33 -13.09 -29.81
CA PRO A 102 33.87 -13.20 -31.18
C PRO A 102 32.63 -12.34 -31.40
N LYS A 103 32.77 -11.25 -32.16
CA LYS A 103 31.71 -10.27 -32.46
C LYS A 103 30.41 -10.89 -33.03
N HIS A 104 30.49 -12.07 -33.63
CA HIS A 104 29.34 -12.81 -34.15
C HIS A 104 28.43 -13.37 -33.04
N ARG A 105 28.95 -13.60 -31.83
CA ARG A 105 28.12 -14.05 -30.69
C ARG A 105 27.22 -12.93 -30.16
N ASP A 106 27.65 -11.67 -30.20
CA ASP A 106 26.81 -10.54 -29.79
C ASP A 106 25.61 -10.36 -30.72
N ALA A 107 25.82 -10.46 -32.04
CA ALA A 107 24.73 -10.39 -33.00
C ALA A 107 23.71 -11.51 -32.80
N LEU A 108 24.16 -12.72 -32.44
CA LEU A 108 23.30 -13.88 -32.19
C LEU A 108 22.52 -13.70 -30.87
N ILE A 109 23.17 -13.23 -29.81
CA ILE A 109 22.51 -12.92 -28.52
C ILE A 109 21.47 -11.82 -28.72
N ILE A 110 21.82 -10.73 -29.40
CA ILE A 110 20.89 -9.64 -29.72
C ILE A 110 19.71 -10.18 -30.55
N GLY A 111 19.97 -11.02 -31.55
CA GLY A 111 18.94 -11.63 -32.38
C GLY A 111 17.98 -12.50 -31.57
N VAL A 112 18.50 -13.34 -30.67
CA VAL A 112 17.68 -14.21 -29.79
C VAL A 112 16.87 -13.38 -28.79
N VAL A 113 17.46 -12.34 -28.20
CA VAL A 113 16.75 -11.45 -27.27
C VAL A 113 15.65 -10.68 -27.99
N ALA A 114 15.93 -10.15 -29.19
CA ALA A 114 14.94 -9.46 -30.02
C ALA A 114 13.79 -10.40 -30.41
N LEU A 115 14.10 -11.62 -30.85
CA LEU A 115 13.09 -12.63 -31.17
C LEU A 115 12.23 -12.98 -29.96
N PHE A 116 12.84 -13.17 -28.79
CA PHE A 116 12.13 -13.44 -27.55
C PHE A 116 11.20 -12.29 -27.17
N LEU A 117 11.66 -11.04 -27.29
CA LEU A 117 10.85 -9.85 -27.07
C LEU A 117 9.65 -9.80 -28.01
N VAL A 118 9.84 -10.09 -29.29
CA VAL A 118 8.76 -10.15 -30.29
C VAL A 118 7.76 -11.24 -29.94
N ILE A 119 8.22 -12.43 -29.51
CA ILE A 119 7.33 -13.52 -29.09
C ILE A 119 6.54 -13.12 -27.84
N VAL A 120 7.17 -12.52 -26.83
CA VAL A 120 6.49 -12.05 -25.62
C VAL A 120 5.47 -10.97 -25.96
N LEU A 121 5.80 -10.04 -26.85
CA LEU A 121 4.88 -9.01 -27.33
C LEU A 121 3.72 -9.59 -28.15
N ALA A 122 3.97 -10.59 -29.01
CA ALA A 122 2.95 -11.23 -29.82
C ALA A 122 2.00 -12.10 -28.98
N VAL A 123 2.54 -12.89 -28.05
CA VAL A 123 1.76 -13.67 -27.07
C VAL A 123 0.98 -12.73 -26.16
N GLY A 124 1.62 -11.65 -25.71
CA GLY A 124 0.96 -10.57 -24.99
C GLY A 124 -0.21 -10.03 -25.80
N TYR A 125 0.03 -9.58 -27.03
CA TYR A 125 -1.01 -9.00 -27.90
C TYR A 125 -2.17 -9.97 -28.16
N LEU A 126 -1.90 -11.25 -28.41
CA LEU A 126 -2.93 -12.27 -28.63
C LEU A 126 -3.76 -12.57 -27.37
N LEU A 127 -3.12 -12.62 -26.21
CA LEU A 127 -3.82 -12.81 -24.93
C LEU A 127 -4.60 -11.55 -24.53
N LEU A 128 -4.03 -10.37 -24.78
CA LEU A 128 -4.60 -9.06 -24.46
C LEU A 128 -5.79 -8.70 -25.35
N GLY A 129 -5.75 -9.06 -26.64
CA GLY A 129 -6.79 -8.74 -27.62
C GLY A 129 -8.16 -9.36 -27.31
N ARG A 130 -8.21 -10.40 -26.47
CA ARG A 130 -9.46 -11.01 -26.01
C ARG A 130 -10.04 -10.42 -24.72
N THR A 131 -9.29 -9.60 -23.99
CA THR A 131 -9.68 -9.09 -22.66
C THR A 131 -9.59 -7.56 -22.61
N GLN A 132 -10.39 -6.87 -23.42
CA GLN A 132 -10.39 -5.40 -23.54
C GLN A 132 -10.65 -4.65 -22.21
N THR A 133 -11.35 -5.26 -21.25
CA THR A 133 -11.73 -4.57 -20.00
C THR A 133 -10.65 -4.56 -18.92
N VAL A 134 -9.76 -5.55 -18.87
CA VAL A 134 -8.79 -5.69 -17.76
C VAL A 134 -7.53 -4.83 -17.98
N PHE A 135 -7.22 -4.52 -19.24
CA PHE A 135 -5.95 -3.86 -19.58
C PHE A 135 -5.96 -2.34 -19.45
N ARG A 136 -7.14 -1.71 -19.40
CA ARG A 136 -7.27 -0.25 -19.25
C ARG A 136 -6.71 0.25 -17.91
N GLU A 137 -6.79 -0.58 -16.87
CA GLU A 137 -6.19 -0.30 -15.57
C GLU A 137 -4.68 -0.59 -15.55
N PHE A 138 -4.21 -1.57 -16.31
CA PHE A 138 -2.78 -1.91 -16.41
C PHE A 138 -1.98 -0.81 -17.13
N THR A 139 -2.48 -0.28 -18.24
CA THR A 139 -1.77 0.75 -19.02
C THR A 139 -1.68 2.09 -18.31
N GLN A 140 -2.63 2.40 -17.42
CA GLN A 140 -2.60 3.63 -16.63
C GLN A 140 -1.59 3.57 -15.49
N ASN A 141 -1.39 2.41 -14.85
CA ASN A 141 -0.43 2.24 -13.76
C ASN A 141 0.07 0.78 -13.64
N PRO A 142 1.07 0.35 -14.45
CA PRO A 142 1.52 -1.04 -14.47
C PRO A 142 2.17 -1.46 -13.13
N ILE A 143 2.82 -0.52 -12.43
CA ILE A 143 3.45 -0.77 -11.13
C ILE A 143 2.39 -1.02 -10.05
N ASN A 144 1.31 -0.23 -10.01
CA ASN A 144 0.20 -0.48 -9.08
C ASN A 144 -0.53 -1.78 -9.41
N TYR A 145 -0.69 -2.11 -10.69
CA TYR A 145 -1.29 -3.38 -11.08
C TYR A 145 -0.43 -4.56 -10.63
N LEU A 146 0.89 -4.53 -10.87
CA LEU A 146 1.80 -5.59 -10.47
C LEU A 146 1.86 -5.74 -8.95
N THR A 147 1.96 -4.63 -8.21
CA THR A 147 1.98 -4.65 -6.74
C THR A 147 0.64 -5.09 -6.16
N ARG A 148 -0.49 -4.74 -6.78
CA ARG A 148 -1.82 -5.24 -6.41
C ARG A 148 -1.98 -6.72 -6.74
N PHE A 149 -1.41 -7.18 -7.85
CA PHE A 149 -1.42 -8.59 -8.24
C PHE A 149 -0.59 -9.44 -7.26
N ILE A 150 0.60 -8.97 -6.89
CA ILE A 150 1.49 -9.67 -5.95
C ILE A 150 0.92 -9.62 -4.51
N ASN A 151 0.41 -8.46 -4.06
CA ASN A 151 -0.10 -8.30 -2.69
C ASN A 151 -1.54 -8.83 -2.50
N GLY A 152 -2.39 -8.77 -3.52
CA GLY A 152 -3.80 -9.22 -3.49
C GLY A 152 -3.96 -10.72 -3.69
N TYR A 153 -2.94 -11.41 -4.18
CA TYR A 153 -2.99 -12.87 -4.30
C TYR A 153 -3.11 -13.57 -2.92
N GLU A 154 -2.49 -12.99 -1.88
CA GLU A 154 -2.58 -13.52 -0.52
C GLU A 154 -4.00 -13.36 0.08
N THR A 155 -4.65 -12.21 -0.12
CA THR A 155 -6.00 -11.94 0.40
C THR A 155 -7.02 -12.89 -0.22
N TYR A 156 -6.94 -13.08 -1.54
CA TYR A 156 -7.78 -14.02 -2.28
C TYR A 156 -7.63 -15.46 -1.78
N LYS A 157 -6.39 -15.94 -1.61
CA LYS A 157 -6.11 -17.30 -1.10
C LYS A 157 -6.71 -17.54 0.28
N VAL A 158 -6.68 -16.54 1.15
CA VAL A 158 -7.26 -16.65 2.49
C VAL A 158 -8.79 -16.74 2.41
N CYS A 159 -9.43 -15.90 1.59
CA CYS A 159 -10.88 -15.97 1.36
C CYS A 159 -11.30 -17.31 0.75
N GLU A 160 -10.61 -17.77 -0.29
CA GLU A 160 -10.87 -19.05 -0.95
C GLU A 160 -10.73 -20.22 0.04
N SER A 161 -9.64 -20.22 0.83
CA SER A 161 -9.42 -21.23 1.88
C SER A 161 -10.55 -21.25 2.91
N TYR A 162 -11.05 -20.08 3.30
CA TYR A 162 -12.16 -19.97 4.24
C TYR A 162 -13.46 -20.52 3.65
N LEU A 163 -13.78 -20.18 2.41
CA LEU A 163 -14.97 -20.67 1.72
C LEU A 163 -14.94 -22.18 1.53
N ARG A 164 -13.78 -22.75 1.14
CA ARG A 164 -13.61 -24.20 1.00
C ARG A 164 -13.76 -24.93 2.33
N ARG A 165 -13.21 -24.40 3.44
CA ARG A 165 -13.36 -25.01 4.78
C ARG A 165 -14.79 -24.89 5.31
N ASN A 166 -15.49 -23.80 4.98
CA ASN A 166 -16.81 -23.47 5.50
C ASN A 166 -17.93 -23.66 4.45
N GLN A 167 -17.81 -24.64 3.55
CA GLN A 167 -18.85 -24.93 2.55
C GLN A 167 -20.25 -25.13 3.16
N LYS A 168 -20.33 -25.59 4.42
CA LYS A 168 -21.59 -25.74 5.16
C LYS A 168 -22.37 -24.43 5.30
N LEU A 169 -21.69 -23.28 5.40
CA LEU A 169 -22.33 -21.96 5.49
C LEU A 169 -22.97 -21.53 4.16
N PHE A 170 -22.55 -22.15 3.06
CA PHE A 170 -22.98 -21.81 1.69
C PHE A 170 -23.78 -22.95 1.04
N ARG A 171 -24.45 -23.79 1.84
CA ARG A 171 -25.25 -24.92 1.34
C ARG A 171 -26.32 -24.51 0.33
N SER A 172 -26.86 -23.31 0.44
CA SER A 172 -27.82 -22.73 -0.51
C SER A 172 -27.28 -22.62 -1.94
N LEU A 173 -25.96 -22.50 -2.11
CA LEU A 173 -25.32 -22.40 -3.42
C LEU A 173 -25.06 -23.78 -4.06
N GLY A 174 -25.12 -24.86 -3.29
CA GLY A 174 -24.84 -26.22 -3.74
C GLY A 174 -23.35 -26.62 -3.65
N ARG A 175 -22.98 -27.67 -4.39
CA ARG A 175 -21.59 -28.18 -4.47
C ARG A 175 -20.78 -27.40 -5.52
N ASP A 176 -19.46 -27.63 -5.53
CA ASP A 176 -18.51 -27.09 -6.53
C ASP A 176 -18.52 -25.56 -6.65
N LEU A 177 -18.39 -24.90 -5.50
CA LEU A 177 -18.34 -23.44 -5.43
C LEU A 177 -17.14 -22.90 -6.23
N ARG A 178 -17.42 -22.07 -7.22
CA ARG A 178 -16.46 -21.24 -7.95
C ARG A 178 -16.51 -19.82 -7.40
N PHE A 179 -15.34 -19.20 -7.28
CA PHE A 179 -15.22 -17.87 -6.70
C PHE A 179 -14.62 -16.92 -7.73
N THR A 180 -15.17 -15.71 -7.81
CA THR A 180 -14.65 -14.66 -8.68
C THR A 180 -14.60 -13.36 -7.89
N VAL A 181 -13.45 -12.71 -7.85
CA VAL A 181 -13.31 -11.41 -7.20
C VAL A 181 -14.04 -10.37 -8.06
N VAL A 182 -15.02 -9.69 -7.47
CA VAL A 182 -15.76 -8.60 -8.11
C VAL A 182 -15.07 -7.28 -7.81
N LYS A 183 -14.68 -7.09 -6.56
CA LYS A 183 -14.07 -5.85 -6.09
C LYS A 183 -13.07 -6.14 -4.98
N GLU A 184 -11.92 -5.47 -5.03
CA GLU A 184 -10.92 -5.51 -3.98
C GLU A 184 -10.52 -4.09 -3.62
N GLU A 185 -10.55 -3.75 -2.33
CA GLU A 185 -10.04 -2.49 -1.81
C GLU A 185 -9.07 -2.77 -0.67
N ILE A 186 -7.81 -2.38 -0.84
CA ILE A 186 -6.79 -2.47 0.20
C ILE A 186 -6.61 -1.07 0.77
N ARG A 187 -6.67 -0.93 2.09
CA ARG A 187 -6.49 0.33 2.82
C ARG A 187 -5.47 0.13 3.92
N VAL A 188 -4.84 1.21 4.35
CA VAL A 188 -4.02 1.23 5.56
C VAL A 188 -4.74 2.11 6.56
N LEU A 189 -5.25 1.51 7.64
CA LEU A 189 -5.96 2.20 8.70
C LEU A 189 -5.14 2.07 9.98
N LYS A 190 -4.69 3.20 10.54
CA LYS A 190 -3.88 3.25 11.77
C LYS A 190 -2.62 2.37 11.72
N GLY A 191 -1.94 2.36 10.58
CA GLY A 191 -0.77 1.50 10.36
C GLY A 191 -1.08 0.00 10.16
N GLU A 192 -2.33 -0.43 10.33
CA GLU A 192 -2.75 -1.80 10.04
C GLU A 192 -3.29 -1.88 8.60
N LYS A 193 -2.76 -2.82 7.80
CA LYS A 193 -3.29 -3.04 6.44
C LYS A 193 -4.60 -3.80 6.54
N THR A 194 -5.67 -3.24 6.00
CA THR A 194 -6.99 -3.85 5.89
C THR A 194 -7.34 -4.07 4.43
N ALA A 195 -8.11 -5.11 4.15
CA ALA A 195 -8.57 -5.42 2.80
C ALA A 195 -10.06 -5.75 2.84
N ARG A 196 -10.81 -5.18 1.91
CA ARG A 196 -12.23 -5.43 1.69
C ARG A 196 -12.39 -6.09 0.33
N LEU A 197 -12.80 -7.35 0.31
CA LEU A 197 -12.96 -8.15 -0.91
C LEU A 197 -14.44 -8.50 -1.08
N LEU A 198 -15.04 -8.10 -2.18
CA LEU A 198 -16.34 -8.58 -2.62
C LEU A 198 -16.12 -9.72 -3.61
N VAL A 199 -16.55 -10.91 -3.23
CA VAL A 199 -16.37 -12.15 -3.99
C VAL A 199 -17.74 -12.67 -4.42
N LYS A 200 -17.91 -12.95 -5.71
CA LYS A 200 -19.08 -13.65 -6.22
C LYS A 200 -18.83 -15.15 -6.11
N ALA A 201 -19.58 -15.81 -5.23
CA ALA A 201 -19.61 -17.25 -5.09
C ALA A 201 -20.69 -17.82 -6.02
N LYS A 202 -20.30 -18.68 -6.96
CA LYS A 202 -21.19 -19.38 -7.89
C LYS A 202 -21.14 -20.86 -7.59
N GLY A 203 -22.27 -21.42 -7.17
CA GLY A 203 -22.44 -22.87 -7.08
C GLY A 203 -23.42 -23.37 -8.14
N ARG A 204 -23.77 -24.64 -8.04
CA ARG A 204 -24.71 -25.28 -8.98
C ARG A 204 -26.14 -24.73 -8.86
N SER A 205 -26.53 -24.33 -7.67
CA SER A 205 -27.91 -23.90 -7.35
C SER A 205 -28.11 -22.39 -7.41
N GLY A 206 -27.04 -21.61 -7.52
CA GLY A 206 -27.16 -20.15 -7.58
C GLY A 206 -25.84 -19.40 -7.48
N THR A 207 -25.96 -18.08 -7.45
CA THR A 207 -24.84 -17.15 -7.25
C THR A 207 -25.15 -16.20 -6.12
N GLN A 208 -24.15 -15.88 -5.31
CA GLN A 208 -24.30 -14.93 -4.21
C GLN A 208 -23.01 -14.14 -3.99
N ASN A 209 -23.15 -12.87 -3.64
CA ASN A 209 -22.02 -12.02 -3.32
C ASN A 209 -21.68 -12.15 -1.83
N VAL A 210 -20.39 -12.30 -1.55
CA VAL A 210 -19.84 -12.49 -0.21
C VAL A 210 -18.78 -11.41 0.02
N LEU A 211 -19.00 -10.63 1.06
CA LEU A 211 -18.10 -9.58 1.49
C LEU A 211 -17.15 -10.11 2.56
N PHE A 212 -15.86 -10.05 2.27
CA PHE A 212 -14.79 -10.33 3.22
C PHE A 212 -14.14 -9.04 3.67
N GLN A 213 -13.88 -8.93 4.97
CA GLN A 213 -12.92 -7.97 5.48
C GLN A 213 -11.78 -8.70 6.19
N LEU A 214 -10.56 -8.35 5.81
CA LEU A 214 -9.33 -8.92 6.30
C LEU A 214 -8.47 -7.83 6.91
N LYS A 215 -7.68 -8.21 7.92
CA LYS A 215 -6.64 -7.38 8.51
C LYS A 215 -5.32 -8.13 8.52
N LYS A 216 -4.22 -7.43 8.23
CA LYS A 216 -2.87 -8.01 8.24
C LYS A 216 -2.29 -7.90 9.64
N ARG A 217 -2.14 -9.02 10.32
CA ARG A 217 -1.52 -9.12 11.65
C ARG A 217 -0.29 -10.00 11.60
N GLN A 218 0.84 -9.51 12.14
CA GLN A 218 2.12 -10.23 12.13
C GLN A 218 2.50 -10.73 10.72
N GLY A 219 2.31 -9.88 9.70
CA GLY A 219 2.61 -10.24 8.32
C GLY A 219 1.61 -11.19 7.65
N ARG A 220 0.57 -11.68 8.35
CA ARG A 220 -0.42 -12.62 7.81
C ARG A 220 -1.81 -12.00 7.74
N TRP A 221 -2.51 -12.21 6.62
CA TRP A 221 -3.91 -11.81 6.47
C TRP A 221 -4.84 -12.71 7.30
N ARG A 222 -5.75 -12.09 8.06
CA ARG A 222 -6.77 -12.79 8.82
C ARG A 222 -8.14 -12.17 8.53
N ILE A 223 -9.11 -13.03 8.27
CA ILE A 223 -10.51 -12.63 8.10
C ILE A 223 -11.05 -12.23 9.47
N PHE A 224 -11.65 -11.05 9.57
CA PHE A 224 -12.33 -10.60 10.77
C PHE A 224 -13.83 -10.38 10.56
N TYR A 225 -14.27 -10.28 9.30
CA TYR A 225 -15.68 -10.18 8.95
C TYR A 225 -15.98 -10.95 7.66
N VAL A 226 -17.09 -11.68 7.67
CA VAL A 226 -17.68 -12.27 6.46
C VAL A 226 -19.16 -11.95 6.48
N GLY A 227 -19.66 -11.37 5.40
CA GLY A 227 -21.08 -11.07 5.22
C GLY A 227 -21.58 -11.55 3.86
N ILE A 228 -22.83 -11.97 3.81
CA ILE A 228 -23.51 -12.37 2.57
C ILE A 228 -24.46 -11.25 2.16
N GLU A 229 -24.39 -10.81 0.91
CA GLU A 229 -25.31 -9.80 0.38
C GLU A 229 -26.71 -10.41 0.19
N LEU A 230 -27.70 -9.71 0.73
CA LEU A 230 -29.12 -9.99 0.59
C LEU A 230 -29.71 -9.22 -0.60
N PRO A 231 -30.90 -9.59 -1.11
CA PRO A 231 -31.53 -8.92 -2.25
C PRO A 231 -31.81 -7.42 -2.03
N ASP A 232 -31.93 -6.99 -0.79
CA ASP A 232 -32.12 -5.60 -0.38
C ASP A 232 -30.81 -4.78 -0.36
N GLY A 233 -29.67 -5.41 -0.69
CA GLY A 233 -28.34 -4.80 -0.65
C GLY A 233 -27.71 -4.74 0.75
N THR A 234 -28.40 -5.28 1.78
CA THR A 234 -27.83 -5.40 3.11
C THR A 234 -26.94 -6.64 3.21
N TYR A 235 -26.07 -6.68 4.23
CA TYR A 235 -25.16 -7.81 4.45
C TYR A 235 -25.55 -8.56 5.71
N LYS A 236 -25.90 -9.84 5.56
CA LYS A 236 -26.07 -10.76 6.69
C LYS A 236 -24.70 -11.23 7.16
N THR A 237 -24.32 -10.85 8.38
CA THR A 237 -23.06 -11.29 9.01
C THR A 237 -23.06 -12.80 9.20
N MET A 238 -22.01 -13.46 8.71
CA MET A 238 -21.74 -14.89 8.88
C MET A 238 -20.54 -15.16 9.80
N TYR A 239 -19.61 -14.21 9.89
CA TYR A 239 -18.46 -14.28 10.78
C TYR A 239 -18.13 -12.88 11.36
N PRO A 240 -17.78 -12.75 12.65
CA PRO A 240 -17.68 -13.82 13.64
C PRO A 240 -19.03 -14.48 13.91
N GLU A 241 -19.02 -15.77 14.24
CA GLU A 241 -20.24 -16.52 14.57
C GLU A 241 -20.84 -15.87 15.82
N GLN A 242 -21.98 -15.18 15.65
CA GLN A 242 -22.70 -14.63 16.79
C GLN A 242 -23.16 -15.83 17.60
N ARG A 243 -22.59 -16.04 18.78
CA ARG A 243 -23.12 -16.99 19.76
C ARG A 243 -24.49 -16.47 20.17
N SER A 244 -25.52 -16.97 19.48
CA SER A 244 -26.93 -16.82 19.86
C SER A 244 -27.26 -17.76 21.00
#